data_AF-A0A1E7NC36-F1
#
_entry.id   AF-A0A1E7NC36-F1
#
_cell.length_a   1.000
_cell.length_b   1.000
_cell.length_c   1.000
_cell.angle_alpha   90.00
_cell.angle_beta   90.00
_cell.angle_gamma   90.00
#
_symmetry.space_group_name_H-M   'P 1'
#
loop_
_entity.id
_entity.type
_entity.pdbx_description
1 polymer ?
#
loop_
_entity_poly.entity_id
_entity_poly.type
_entity_poly.pdbx_seq_one_letter_code
_entity_poly.pdbx_strand_id
1 'polypeptide(L)'
;MAERRRAPRRRPAGVLDTCVYIDLALLNPADLPAVPELTAITFAELQQGVSMARDPVSRAARLEVLGAAMADFDPLPFDAAAAARYGTLVTLTIAAGRQPRPRRIDLMIAAVASAHGLPLYTRNVADFRGLGSAVEIIGL
;
A
#
# COMPACT_ATOMS: atom_id res chain seq x y z
N MET A 1 -15.55 6.39 -37.56
CA MET A 1 -15.98 6.66 -36.17
C MET A 1 -15.05 5.89 -35.25
N ALA A 2 -14.16 6.60 -34.56
CA ALA A 2 -13.21 5.97 -33.64
C ALA A 2 -13.89 5.76 -32.28
N GLU A 3 -13.96 4.50 -31.88
CA GLU A 3 -14.48 4.08 -30.58
C GLU A 3 -13.60 4.68 -29.48
N ARG A 4 -14.11 5.71 -28.80
CA ARG A 4 -13.50 6.24 -27.58
C ARG A 4 -13.50 5.12 -26.56
N ARG A 5 -12.37 4.42 -26.42
CA ARG A 5 -12.11 3.55 -25.26
C ARG A 5 -12.35 4.39 -24.01
N ARG A 6 -13.46 4.11 -23.33
CA ARG A 6 -13.78 4.72 -22.04
C ARG A 6 -12.63 4.39 -21.11
N ALA A 7 -11.86 5.40 -20.68
CA ALA A 7 -10.81 5.19 -19.69
C ALA A 7 -11.42 4.41 -18.51
N PRO A 8 -10.74 3.36 -18.02
CA PRO A 8 -11.25 2.61 -16.86
C PRO A 8 -11.54 3.62 -15.74
N ARG A 9 -12.76 3.58 -15.20
CA ARG A 9 -13.14 4.47 -14.10
C ARG A 9 -12.22 4.17 -12.93
N ARG A 10 -11.49 5.19 -12.46
CA ARG A 10 -10.70 5.13 -11.22
C ARG A 10 -11.53 4.51 -10.11
N ARG A 11 -10.91 3.66 -9.27
CA ARG A 11 -11.57 3.17 -8.06
C ARG A 11 -11.90 4.36 -7.17
N PRO A 12 -13.05 4.39 -6.48
CA PRO A 12 -13.47 5.53 -5.66
C PRO A 12 -12.49 5.79 -4.51
N ALA A 13 -11.95 4.73 -3.92
CA ALA A 13 -10.91 4.79 -2.90
C ALA A 13 -9.97 3.58 -3.02
N GLY A 14 -8.78 3.67 -2.41
CA GLY A 14 -7.83 2.56 -2.38
C GLY A 14 -6.64 2.86 -1.48
N VAL A 15 -6.10 1.81 -0.86
CA VAL A 15 -4.89 1.90 -0.04
C VAL A 15 -3.68 1.96 -0.96
N LEU A 16 -2.78 2.91 -0.73
CA LEU A 16 -1.48 2.93 -1.37
C LEU A 16 -0.47 2.18 -0.51
N ASP A 17 0.23 1.22 -1.12
CA ASP A 17 1.46 0.68 -0.58
C ASP A 17 2.49 1.80 -0.39
N THR A 18 3.38 1.66 0.58
CA THR A 18 4.44 2.63 0.88
C THR A 18 5.31 2.91 -0.34
N CYS A 19 5.60 1.88 -1.15
CA CYS A 19 6.37 2.05 -2.38
C CYS A 19 5.64 2.90 -3.44
N VAL A 20 4.30 2.93 -3.42
CA VAL A 20 3.48 3.74 -4.32
C VAL A 20 3.44 5.18 -3.82
N TYR A 21 3.26 5.36 -2.50
CA TYR A 21 3.25 6.69 -1.90
C TYR A 21 4.57 7.45 -2.12
N ILE A 22 5.72 6.78 -1.90
CA ILE A 22 7.05 7.38 -2.09
C ILE A 22 7.25 7.84 -3.55
N ASP A 23 6.70 7.11 -4.51
CA ASP A 23 6.91 7.37 -5.94
C ASP A 23 5.72 8.10 -6.59
N LEU A 24 4.82 8.71 -5.82
CA LEU A 24 3.63 9.40 -6.34
C LEU A 24 3.93 10.36 -7.50
N ALA A 25 5.02 11.10 -7.41
CA ALA A 25 5.44 12.07 -8.44
C ALA A 25 5.83 11.41 -9.79
N LEU A 26 6.12 10.10 -9.80
CA LEU A 26 6.49 9.34 -10.98
C LEU A 26 5.28 8.64 -11.64
N LEU A 27 4.14 8.63 -10.97
CA LEU A 27 2.96 7.87 -11.37
C LEU A 27 1.96 8.74 -12.12
N ASN A 28 1.25 8.13 -13.05
CA ASN A 28 0.14 8.79 -13.73
C ASN A 28 -1.08 8.86 -12.79
N PRO A 29 -1.61 10.06 -12.47
CA PRO A 29 -2.75 10.19 -11.55
C PRO A 29 -4.01 9.43 -11.98
N ALA A 30 -4.16 9.16 -13.28
CA ALA A 30 -5.29 8.39 -13.80
C ALA A 30 -5.27 6.92 -13.36
N ASP A 31 -4.11 6.39 -12.98
CA ASP A 31 -3.94 5.00 -12.54
C ASP A 31 -4.13 4.85 -11.02
N LEU A 32 -4.16 5.95 -10.26
CA LEU A 32 -4.38 6.00 -8.81
C LEU A 32 -5.88 6.01 -8.44
N PRO A 33 -6.27 5.63 -7.21
CA PRO A 33 -7.66 5.77 -6.74
C PRO A 33 -8.07 7.23 -6.60
N ALA A 34 -9.37 7.52 -6.73
CA ALA A 34 -9.89 8.87 -6.58
C ALA A 34 -9.61 9.46 -5.19
N VAL A 35 -9.74 8.62 -4.15
CA VAL A 35 -9.33 8.92 -2.78
C VAL A 35 -8.23 7.94 -2.37
N PRO A 36 -6.97 8.37 -2.28
CA PRO A 36 -5.90 7.54 -1.73
C PRO A 36 -6.03 7.44 -0.21
N GLU A 37 -5.75 6.27 0.34
CA GLU A 37 -5.67 6.01 1.77
C GLU A 37 -4.28 5.48 2.12
N LEU A 38 -3.77 5.85 3.29
CA LEU A 38 -2.54 5.29 3.85
C LEU A 38 -2.86 4.48 5.11
N THR A 39 -1.98 3.55 5.45
CA THR A 39 -2.10 2.77 6.68
C THR A 39 -1.13 3.27 7.75
N ALA A 40 -1.41 2.96 9.01
CA ALA A 40 -0.46 3.21 10.10
C ALA A 40 0.88 2.45 9.88
N ILE A 41 0.85 1.36 9.12
CA ILE A 41 2.04 0.59 8.73
C ILE A 41 2.88 1.36 7.72
N THR A 42 2.25 2.02 6.75
CA THR A 42 2.92 2.92 5.82
C THR A 42 3.64 4.04 6.55
N PHE A 43 2.98 4.65 7.55
CA PHE A 43 3.64 5.64 8.42
C PHE A 43 4.82 5.00 9.15
N ALA A 44 4.66 3.82 9.77
CA ALA A 44 5.79 3.17 10.44
C ALA A 44 7.01 2.95 9.51
N GLU A 45 6.79 2.59 8.25
CA GLU A 45 7.87 2.45 7.26
C GLU A 45 8.54 3.78 6.88
N LEU A 46 7.78 4.86 6.72
CA LEU A 46 8.35 6.19 6.46
C LEU A 46 9.23 6.65 7.63
N GLN A 47 8.77 6.47 8.87
CA GLN A 47 9.48 6.83 10.10
C GLN A 47 10.76 6.01 10.24
N GLN A 48 10.68 4.70 9.98
CA GLN A 48 11.84 3.83 9.93
C GLN A 48 12.83 4.30 8.86
N GLY A 49 12.33 4.69 7.68
CA GLY A 49 13.12 5.26 6.60
C GLY A 49 13.92 6.48 7.05
N VAL A 50 13.29 7.44 7.73
CA VAL A 50 13.98 8.62 8.31
C VAL A 50 15.05 8.20 9.33
N SER A 51 14.69 7.28 10.21
CA SER A 51 15.55 6.83 11.32
C SER A 51 16.80 6.10 10.83
N MET A 52 16.68 5.34 9.73
CA MET A 52 17.77 4.56 9.14
C MET A 52 18.61 5.34 8.12
N ALA A 53 18.20 6.55 7.73
CA ALA A 53 18.96 7.38 6.79
C ALA A 53 20.34 7.71 7.39
N ARG A 54 21.41 7.49 6.61
CA ARG A 54 22.79 7.64 7.09
C ARG A 54 23.38 9.02 6.83
N ASP A 55 22.99 9.64 5.73
CA ASP A 55 23.45 10.97 5.33
C ASP A 55 22.36 12.04 5.56
N PRO A 56 22.75 13.30 5.78
CA PRO A 56 21.80 14.38 6.04
C PRO A 56 20.84 14.66 4.88
N VAL A 57 21.28 14.48 3.63
CA VAL A 57 20.49 14.81 2.44
C VAL A 57 19.34 13.82 2.29
N SER A 58 19.62 12.51 2.35
CA SER A 58 18.58 11.48 2.29
C SER A 58 17.64 11.55 3.49
N ARG A 59 18.13 11.92 4.68
CA ARG A 59 17.28 12.14 5.85
C ARG A 59 16.32 13.30 5.66
N ALA A 60 16.79 14.43 5.13
CA ALA A 60 15.96 15.60 4.85
C ALA A 60 14.85 15.28 3.84
N ALA A 61 15.19 14.62 2.72
CA ALA A 61 14.21 14.18 1.74
C ALA A 61 13.15 13.23 2.33
N ARG A 62 13.55 12.27 3.18
CA ARG A 62 12.60 11.35 3.83
C ARG A 62 11.72 12.05 4.88
N LEU A 63 12.25 13.07 5.57
CA LEU A 63 11.46 13.90 6.49
C LEU A 63 10.40 14.71 5.74
N GLU A 64 10.72 15.20 4.55
CA GLU A 64 9.75 15.91 3.70
C GLU A 64 8.61 14.99 3.26
N VAL A 65 8.93 13.79 2.76
CA VAL A 65 7.91 12.77 2.39
C VAL A 65 7.04 12.41 3.59
N LEU A 66 7.65 12.22 4.76
CA LEU A 66 6.91 11.94 5.98
C LEU A 66 6.01 13.12 6.40
N GLY A 67 6.54 14.34 6.37
CA GLY A 67 5.79 15.54 6.73
C GLY A 67 4.54 15.72 5.86
N ALA A 68 4.67 15.49 4.54
CA ALA A 68 3.55 15.49 3.62
C ALA A 68 2.51 14.41 3.99
N ALA A 69 2.94 13.19 4.28
CA ALA A 69 2.04 12.10 4.66
C ALA A 69 1.22 12.45 5.91
N MET A 70 1.89 13.00 6.94
CA MET A 70 1.24 13.38 8.19
C MET A 70 0.32 14.60 8.07
N ALA A 71 0.56 15.47 7.10
CA ALA A 71 -0.29 16.63 6.85
C ALA A 71 -1.56 16.26 6.07
N ASP A 72 -1.45 15.32 5.12
CA ASP A 72 -2.50 15.04 4.15
C ASP A 72 -3.38 13.83 4.51
N PHE A 73 -2.92 12.94 5.40
CA PHE A 73 -3.60 11.67 5.70
C PHE A 73 -3.85 11.43 7.19
N ASP A 74 -5.03 10.89 7.49
CA ASP A 74 -5.32 10.20 8.75
C ASP A 74 -5.17 8.68 8.51
N PRO A 75 -4.11 8.02 9.01
CA PRO A 75 -3.77 6.67 8.60
C PRO A 75 -4.74 5.62 9.17
N LEU A 76 -5.19 4.72 8.30
CA LEU A 76 -6.02 3.57 8.71
C LEU A 76 -5.26 2.68 9.72
N PRO A 77 -5.85 2.36 10.88
CA PRO A 77 -5.17 1.64 11.94
C PRO A 77 -5.00 0.15 11.62
N PHE A 78 -3.93 -0.46 12.13
CA PHE A 78 -3.84 -1.92 12.23
C PHE A 78 -4.53 -2.38 13.52
N ASP A 79 -5.85 -2.55 13.44
CA ASP A 79 -6.73 -2.90 14.56
C ASP A 79 -7.02 -4.42 14.63
N ALA A 80 -8.00 -4.81 15.46
CA ALA A 80 -8.39 -6.21 15.62
C ALA A 80 -8.93 -6.85 14.32
N ALA A 81 -9.63 -6.07 13.48
CA ALA A 81 -10.16 -6.56 12.20
C ALA A 81 -9.01 -6.79 11.20
N ALA A 82 -8.07 -5.84 11.12
CA ALA A 82 -6.86 -5.99 10.32
C ALA A 82 -5.99 -7.15 10.82
N ALA A 83 -5.86 -7.35 12.14
CA ALA A 83 -5.12 -8.47 12.71
C ALA A 83 -5.71 -9.84 12.33
N ALA A 84 -7.05 -9.97 12.33
CA ALA A 84 -7.72 -11.18 11.87
C ALA A 84 -7.47 -11.43 10.37
N ARG A 85 -7.57 -10.38 9.54
CA ARG A 85 -7.25 -10.46 8.10
C ARG A 85 -5.80 -10.85 7.84
N TYR A 86 -4.86 -10.33 8.62
CA TYR A 86 -3.44 -10.67 8.53
C TYR A 86 -3.22 -12.18 8.69
N GLY A 87 -3.88 -12.82 9.65
CA GLY A 87 -3.84 -14.27 9.81
C GLY A 87 -4.29 -15.03 8.54
N THR A 88 -5.41 -14.60 7.94
CA THR A 88 -5.88 -15.16 6.66
C THR A 88 -4.86 -14.97 5.53
N LEU A 89 -4.27 -13.78 5.40
CA LEU A 89 -3.28 -13.50 4.35
C LEU A 89 -1.99 -14.31 4.54
N VAL A 90 -1.57 -14.55 5.79
CA VAL A 90 -0.46 -15.46 6.10
C VAL A 90 -0.79 -16.88 5.63
N THR A 91 -1.98 -17.39 5.93
CA THR A 91 -2.42 -18.72 5.46
C THR A 91 -2.44 -18.81 3.94
N LEU A 92 -2.99 -17.80 3.25
CA LEU A 92 -3.00 -17.75 1.79
C LEU A 92 -1.59 -17.67 1.19
N THR A 93 -0.69 -16.92 1.82
CA THR A 93 0.72 -16.85 1.39
C THR A 93 1.40 -18.21 1.47
N ILE A 94 1.17 -18.96 2.56
CA ILE A 94 1.69 -20.33 2.72
C ILE A 94 1.07 -21.26 1.67
N ALA A 95 -0.25 -21.21 1.49
CA ALA A 95 -0.96 -22.01 0.49
C ALA A 95 -0.46 -21.73 -0.94
N ALA A 96 -0.01 -20.50 -1.22
CA ALA A 96 0.61 -20.13 -2.49
C ALA A 96 2.08 -20.55 -2.63
N GLY A 97 2.61 -21.36 -1.68
CA GLY A 97 3.97 -21.89 -1.68
C GLY A 97 5.03 -20.84 -1.33
N ARG A 98 4.68 -19.82 -0.53
CA ARG A 98 5.57 -18.69 -0.22
C ARG A 98 5.83 -18.54 1.27
N GLN A 99 6.95 -17.87 1.59
CA GLN A 99 7.30 -17.53 2.96
C GLN A 99 6.67 -16.19 3.36
N PRO A 100 5.86 -16.13 4.43
CA PRO A 100 5.27 -14.89 4.93
C PRO A 100 6.28 -13.96 5.61
N ARG A 101 7.32 -14.51 6.26
CA ARG A 101 8.25 -13.74 7.12
C ARG A 101 8.92 -12.55 6.41
N PRO A 102 9.43 -12.68 5.17
CA PRO A 102 10.01 -11.55 4.44
C PRO A 102 8.99 -10.46 4.06
N ARG A 103 7.69 -10.78 4.06
CA ARG A 103 6.59 -9.92 3.57
C ARG A 103 5.69 -9.43 4.71
N ARG A 104 6.13 -9.61 5.96
CA ARG A 104 5.27 -9.36 7.12
C ARG A 104 4.66 -7.96 7.07
N ILE A 105 5.45 -6.95 6.72
CA ILE A 105 5.00 -5.55 6.66
C ILE A 105 3.99 -5.35 5.52
N ASP A 106 4.31 -5.80 4.31
CA ASP A 106 3.39 -5.78 3.16
C ASP A 106 2.05 -6.47 3.47
N LEU A 107 2.10 -7.63 4.12
CA LEU A 107 0.92 -8.38 4.53
C LEU A 107 0.09 -7.63 5.57
N MET A 108 0.70 -6.81 6.43
CA MET A 108 -0.03 -5.96 7.36
C MET A 108 -0.74 -4.80 6.63
N ILE A 109 -0.10 -4.18 5.64
CA ILE A 109 -0.74 -3.17 4.77
C ILE A 109 -1.93 -3.78 4.04
N ALA A 110 -1.74 -4.94 3.40
CA ALA A 110 -2.80 -5.67 2.72
C ALA A 110 -3.93 -6.11 3.67
N ALA A 111 -3.62 -6.41 4.93
CA ALA A 111 -4.62 -6.77 5.91
C ALA A 111 -5.51 -5.59 6.29
N VAL A 112 -4.95 -4.39 6.44
CA VAL A 112 -5.72 -3.15 6.63
C VAL A 112 -6.61 -2.91 5.41
N ALA A 113 -6.06 -2.94 4.20
CA ALA A 113 -6.84 -2.79 2.97
C ALA A 113 -8.00 -3.79 2.89
N SER A 114 -7.74 -5.07 3.19
CA SER A 114 -8.74 -6.15 3.24
C SER A 114 -9.82 -5.91 4.31
N ALA A 115 -9.45 -5.43 5.50
CA ALA A 115 -10.39 -5.15 6.58
C ALA A 115 -11.36 -4.01 6.22
N HIS A 116 -10.89 -3.03 5.44
CA HIS A 116 -11.69 -1.90 4.96
C HIS A 116 -12.38 -2.15 3.61
N GLY A 117 -12.18 -3.31 2.98
CA GLY A 117 -12.75 -3.63 1.66
C GLY A 117 -12.20 -2.75 0.53
N LEU A 118 -10.97 -2.25 0.68
CA LEU A 118 -10.32 -1.37 -0.28
C LEU A 118 -9.30 -2.14 -1.14
N PRO A 119 -9.15 -1.80 -2.43
CA PRO A 119 -8.05 -2.33 -3.23
C PRO A 119 -6.71 -1.79 -2.73
N LEU A 120 -5.67 -2.63 -2.80
CA LEU A 120 -4.29 -2.26 -2.53
C LEU A 120 -3.56 -1.96 -3.84
N TYR A 121 -3.07 -0.73 -3.97
CA TYR A 121 -2.21 -0.30 -5.06
C TYR A 121 -0.75 -0.56 -4.69
N THR A 122 0.00 -1.24 -5.53
CA THR A 122 1.42 -1.58 -5.27
C THR A 122 2.22 -1.62 -6.57
N ARG A 123 3.53 -1.35 -6.47
CA ARG A 123 4.51 -1.63 -7.54
C ARG A 123 5.16 -3.01 -7.38
N ASN A 124 4.92 -3.68 -6.24
CA ASN A 124 5.49 -4.98 -5.90
C ASN A 124 4.43 -6.08 -5.97
N VAL A 125 3.66 -6.14 -7.07
CA VAL A 125 2.55 -7.12 -7.24
C VAL A 125 2.96 -8.57 -6.97
N ALA A 126 4.23 -8.90 -7.24
CA ALA A 126 4.78 -10.21 -6.96
C ALA A 126 4.68 -10.58 -5.48
N ASP A 127 4.75 -9.64 -4.53
CA ASP A 127 4.67 -9.90 -3.09
C ASP A 127 3.28 -10.26 -2.59
N PHE A 128 2.23 -9.99 -3.38
CA PHE A 128 0.84 -10.30 -3.05
C PHE A 128 0.26 -11.48 -3.87
N ARG A 129 1.11 -12.21 -4.61
CA ARG A 129 0.69 -13.41 -5.34
C ARG A 129 -0.02 -14.41 -4.42
N GLY A 130 -1.26 -14.75 -4.77
CA GLY A 130 -2.10 -15.70 -4.03
C GLY A 130 -3.11 -15.06 -3.07
N LEU A 131 -3.13 -13.72 -2.97
CA LEU A 131 -3.99 -13.01 -2.02
C LEU A 131 -5.28 -12.43 -2.62
N GLY A 132 -5.47 -12.56 -3.94
CA GLY A 132 -6.56 -11.90 -4.69
C GLY A 132 -7.99 -12.26 -4.25
N SER A 133 -8.17 -13.37 -3.53
CA SER A 133 -9.46 -13.75 -2.95
C SER A 133 -9.80 -13.01 -1.65
N ALA A 134 -8.81 -12.38 -1.00
CA ALA A 134 -8.96 -11.67 0.26
C ALA A 134 -8.80 -10.15 0.11
N VAL A 135 -8.05 -9.69 -0.88
CA VAL A 135 -7.83 -8.27 -1.19
C VAL A 135 -7.58 -8.09 -2.68
N GLU A 136 -8.23 -7.10 -3.29
CA GLU A 136 -7.95 -6.74 -4.68
C GLU A 136 -6.57 -6.07 -4.76
N ILE A 137 -5.69 -6.58 -5.62
CA ILE A 137 -4.36 -6.02 -5.85
C ILE A 137 -4.35 -5.32 -7.21
N ILE A 138 -3.96 -4.04 -7.22
CA ILE A 138 -3.79 -3.24 -8.42
C ILE A 138 -2.31 -2.91 -8.59
N GLY A 139 -1.73 -3.39 -9.70
CA GLY A 139 -0.34 -3.11 -10.06
C GLY A 139 -0.17 -1.77 -10.76
N LEU A 140 0.91 -1.06 -10.43
CA LEU A 140 1.35 0.19 -11.05
C LEU A 140 2.74 0.07 -11.66
#